data_AF-A0A165HP20-F1
#
_entry.id   AF-A0A165HP20-F1
#
_cell.length_a   1.000
_cell.length_b   1.000
_cell.length_c   1.000
_cell.angle_alpha   90.00
_cell.angle_beta   90.00
_cell.angle_gamma   90.00
#
_symmetry.space_group_name_H-M   'P 1'
#
loop_
_entity.id
_entity.type
_entity.pdbx_description
1 polymer ?
#
loop_
_entity_poly.entity_id
_entity_poly.type
_entity_poly.pdbx_seq_one_letter_code
_entity_poly.pdbx_strand_id
1 'polypeptide(L)'
;MASTDAFVLQQEILEKFGTVLDEKLAPECVRLCQMFNLSAEDLLYKWEVLVLGAARVFPPDMIPALKAKCQSDIAKANTARQKLKSGFNGSFGRTRGAFGRLNTRLNGQTVQGTPTKPNVQRQDGLGVALGEDMKVPVAGPSKVKFIGPTIDEDLRKRRAYRYMYEKVYERSTALDRRIDEFGELVMEHYHIEELGDPTAATEEEVTIVGRITLDSETSAGPVKLNEAALTLESSRMMGSGARVPLRFDPNVKVRQGKQGVGGIGLFPGAIVALRGKNGGGGWFSVTEILALPPLKACRDAAAPPHPGSSFSMVVACGPFTPDTDFQYKNWHRLLAKIKAEKPNVMLLLGPFIDAAHPFIKEGEIDVSPYDIFREIVVANLMDFLASSPGSLILIVSSVRDIISDHAVFPQCEMDAEFSSDPRIRFLPNPCRFSLNNVTFGVSSVDVLFHLRKEEFFKRAEEIESVIPEAGDVQPNDAMSNACRHLLQQRSFYPLFPVPLELAHEVNLDVTHLKGLDLCAGEGVEKDKAPEVLITPSRLKHFSKHVDSTVVVNPSFLTKGTFAKLTCDGTVVTEILRLE
;
A
#
# COMPACT_ATOMS: atom_id res chain seq x y z
N MET A 1 7.78 23.59 -47.63
CA MET A 1 7.66 23.19 -46.21
C MET A 1 6.25 22.73 -45.85
N ALA A 2 5.17 23.43 -46.23
CA ALA A 2 3.79 22.99 -45.93
C ALA A 2 3.33 21.68 -46.61
N SER A 3 3.89 21.32 -47.76
CA SER A 3 3.50 20.08 -48.49
C SER A 3 4.09 18.81 -47.87
N THR A 4 5.20 18.92 -47.14
CA THR A 4 5.89 17.77 -46.52
C THR A 4 5.15 17.33 -45.26
N ASP A 5 4.59 18.28 -44.51
CA ASP A 5 3.84 18.05 -43.26
C ASP A 5 2.47 17.39 -43.51
N ALA A 6 1.78 17.81 -44.58
CA ALA A 6 0.49 17.23 -44.97
C ALA A 6 0.62 15.76 -45.43
N PHE A 7 1.74 15.41 -46.06
CA PHE A 7 2.01 14.05 -46.51
C PHE A 7 2.32 13.11 -45.35
N VAL A 8 3.13 13.54 -44.39
CA VAL A 8 3.43 12.78 -43.15
C VAL A 8 2.13 12.55 -42.36
N LEU A 9 1.35 13.61 -42.15
CA LEU A 9 0.07 13.51 -41.45
C LEU A 9 -0.94 12.60 -42.18
N GLN A 10 -0.92 12.58 -43.52
CA GLN A 10 -1.76 11.66 -44.29
C GLN A 10 -1.35 10.21 -44.08
N GLN A 11 -0.05 9.91 -44.00
CA GLN A 11 0.44 8.55 -43.71
C GLN A 11 0.06 8.12 -42.28
N GLU A 12 0.23 9.01 -41.29
CA GLU A 12 -0.16 8.73 -39.90
C GLU A 12 -1.66 8.47 -39.76
N ILE A 13 -2.51 9.21 -40.48
CA ILE A 13 -3.96 8.98 -40.49
C ILE A 13 -4.29 7.61 -41.09
N LEU A 14 -3.67 7.24 -42.21
CA LEU A 14 -3.91 5.94 -42.85
C LEU A 14 -3.42 4.78 -41.97
N GLU A 15 -2.29 4.95 -41.29
CA GLU A 15 -1.74 3.95 -40.36
C GLU A 15 -2.66 3.75 -39.14
N LYS A 16 -3.12 4.85 -38.53
CA LYS A 16 -3.96 4.80 -37.32
C LYS A 16 -5.38 4.31 -37.61
N PHE A 17 -5.98 4.71 -38.73
CA PHE A 17 -7.32 4.26 -39.10
C PHE A 17 -7.33 2.88 -39.78
N GLY A 18 -6.19 2.40 -40.29
CA GLY A 18 -6.06 1.11 -40.95
C GLY A 18 -7.08 0.95 -42.09
N THR A 19 -7.71 -0.22 -42.18
CA THR A 19 -8.71 -0.53 -43.22
C THR A 19 -10.07 0.14 -43.00
N VAL A 20 -10.24 0.91 -41.93
CA VAL A 20 -11.52 1.53 -41.56
C VAL A 20 -11.79 2.78 -42.40
N LEU A 21 -10.75 3.50 -42.80
CA LEU A 21 -10.82 4.73 -43.60
C LEU A 21 -10.53 4.44 -45.07
N ASP A 22 -11.45 4.85 -45.96
CA ASP A 22 -11.19 4.85 -47.41
C ASP A 22 -10.07 5.86 -47.71
N GLU A 23 -9.02 5.43 -48.41
CA GLU A 23 -7.89 6.28 -48.81
C GLU A 23 -8.32 7.57 -49.53
N LYS A 24 -9.47 7.53 -50.23
CA LYS A 24 -10.04 8.71 -50.90
C LYS A 24 -10.51 9.80 -49.93
N LEU A 25 -10.78 9.45 -48.68
CA LEU A 25 -11.25 10.36 -47.62
C LEU A 25 -10.09 10.89 -46.75
N ALA A 26 -8.89 10.31 -46.86
CA ALA A 26 -7.72 10.74 -46.09
C ALA A 26 -7.35 12.23 -46.29
N PRO A 27 -7.41 12.80 -47.52
CA PRO A 27 -7.13 14.23 -47.71
C PRO A 27 -8.11 15.18 -47.00
N GLU A 28 -9.34 14.73 -46.72
CA GLU A 28 -10.31 15.51 -45.95
C GLU A 28 -10.06 15.42 -44.45
N CYS A 29 -9.61 14.26 -43.98
CA CYS A 29 -9.17 14.06 -42.60
C CYS A 29 -7.94 14.92 -42.26
N VAL A 30 -6.97 15.01 -43.18
CA VAL A 30 -5.81 15.91 -43.07
C VAL A 30 -6.26 17.37 -42.93
N ARG A 31 -7.23 17.81 -43.76
CA ARG A 31 -7.79 19.17 -43.68
C ARG A 31 -8.46 19.45 -42.34
N LEU A 32 -9.17 18.47 -41.77
CA LEU A 32 -9.76 18.60 -40.44
C LEU A 32 -8.70 18.72 -39.34
N CYS A 33 -7.66 17.88 -39.39
CA CYS A 33 -6.55 17.92 -38.43
C CYS A 33 -5.84 19.26 -38.43
N GLN A 34 -5.53 19.79 -39.62
CA GLN A 34 -4.91 21.10 -39.77
C GLN A 34 -5.82 22.25 -39.30
N MET A 35 -7.11 22.19 -39.61
CA MET A 35 -8.07 23.24 -39.24
C MET A 35 -8.33 23.33 -37.74
N PHE A 36 -8.25 22.21 -37.02
CA PHE A 36 -8.51 22.13 -35.58
C PHE A 36 -7.26 21.87 -34.72
N ASN A 37 -6.07 21.86 -35.35
CA ASN A 37 -4.80 21.54 -34.72
C ASN A 37 -4.84 20.22 -33.92
N LEU A 38 -5.29 19.16 -34.60
CA LEU A 38 -5.41 17.81 -34.05
C LEU A 38 -4.32 16.91 -34.63
N SER A 39 -3.83 15.96 -33.82
CA SER A 39 -3.05 14.83 -34.33
C SER A 39 -3.94 13.80 -35.04
N ALA A 40 -3.34 12.88 -35.80
CA ALA A 40 -4.05 11.75 -36.41
C ALA A 40 -4.78 10.89 -35.35
N GLU A 41 -4.18 10.75 -34.17
CA GLU A 41 -4.71 10.00 -33.04
C GLU A 41 -5.90 10.72 -32.37
N ASP A 42 -5.83 12.03 -32.19
CA ASP A 42 -6.96 12.82 -31.70
C ASP A 42 -8.18 12.73 -32.62
N LEU A 43 -7.95 12.68 -33.94
CA LEU A 43 -9.02 12.52 -34.92
C LEU A 43 -9.66 11.13 -34.81
N LEU A 44 -8.86 10.08 -34.65
CA LEU A 44 -9.35 8.70 -34.46
C LEU A 44 -10.23 8.61 -33.21
N TYR A 45 -9.77 9.12 -32.07
CA TYR A 45 -10.57 9.09 -30.83
C TYR A 45 -11.88 9.85 -30.97
N LYS A 46 -11.87 11.01 -31.64
CA LYS A 46 -13.11 11.76 -31.90
C LYS A 46 -14.09 10.98 -32.78
N TRP A 47 -13.58 10.20 -33.73
CA TRP A 47 -14.41 9.33 -34.56
C TRP A 47 -14.97 8.14 -33.77
N GLU A 48 -14.15 7.45 -32.98
CA GLU A 48 -14.58 6.32 -32.15
C GLU A 48 -15.68 6.71 -31.15
N VAL A 49 -15.55 7.89 -30.53
CA VAL A 49 -16.55 8.44 -29.61
C VAL A 49 -17.88 8.74 -30.32
N LEU A 50 -17.85 9.14 -31.59
CA LEU A 50 -19.08 9.37 -32.36
C LEU A 50 -19.78 8.07 -32.76
N VAL A 51 -19.02 6.98 -32.93
CA VAL A 51 -19.53 5.73 -33.49
C VAL A 51 -19.88 4.68 -32.44
N LEU A 52 -19.42 4.81 -31.19
CA LEU A 52 -19.76 4.00 -29.99
C LEU A 52 -20.50 2.68 -30.29
N GLY A 53 -19.79 1.72 -30.90
CA GLY A 53 -20.23 0.34 -31.09
C GLY A 53 -21.06 0.01 -32.34
N ALA A 54 -21.30 0.93 -33.29
CA ALA A 54 -22.24 0.69 -34.39
C ALA A 54 -21.66 0.60 -35.83
N ALA A 55 -20.44 1.06 -36.12
CA ALA A 55 -19.88 0.97 -37.48
C ALA A 55 -18.44 0.45 -37.52
N ARG A 56 -18.15 -0.48 -38.44
CA ARG A 56 -16.81 -1.02 -38.73
C ARG A 56 -16.12 -0.36 -39.94
N VAL A 57 -16.73 0.68 -40.50
CA VAL A 57 -16.27 1.40 -41.68
C VAL A 57 -16.50 2.90 -41.44
N PHE A 58 -15.65 3.76 -41.99
CA PHE A 58 -15.75 5.21 -41.95
C PHE A 58 -16.58 5.71 -43.15
N PRO A 59 -17.89 6.00 -43.00
CA PRO A 59 -18.68 6.46 -44.14
C PRO A 59 -18.41 7.95 -44.44
N PRO A 60 -18.56 8.37 -45.71
CA PRO A 60 -18.21 9.72 -46.14
C PRO A 60 -19.02 10.85 -45.47
N ASP A 61 -20.18 10.55 -44.89
CA ASP A 61 -21.00 11.47 -44.11
C ASP A 61 -20.46 11.75 -42.68
N MET A 62 -19.41 11.03 -42.24
CA MET A 62 -18.77 11.26 -40.94
C MET A 62 -17.90 12.52 -40.88
N ILE A 63 -17.38 12.99 -42.01
CA ILE A 63 -16.49 14.17 -42.06
C ILE A 63 -17.22 15.44 -41.60
N PRO A 64 -18.45 15.73 -42.07
CA PRO A 64 -19.28 16.80 -41.50
C PRO A 64 -19.58 16.64 -40.01
N ALA A 65 -19.84 15.41 -39.53
CA ALA A 65 -20.13 15.15 -38.12
C ALA A 65 -18.91 15.40 -37.21
N LEU A 66 -17.73 14.94 -37.63
CA LEU A 66 -16.46 15.20 -36.97
C LEU A 66 -16.15 16.70 -36.90
N LYS A 67 -16.39 17.42 -37.99
CA LYS A 67 -16.24 18.89 -38.04
C LYS A 67 -17.16 19.59 -37.03
N ALA A 68 -18.44 19.22 -36.98
CA ALA A 68 -19.41 19.79 -36.05
C ALA A 68 -19.03 19.49 -34.59
N LYS A 69 -18.54 18.27 -34.32
CA LYS A 69 -18.06 17.86 -33.00
C LYS A 69 -16.85 18.69 -32.55
N CYS A 70 -15.85 18.88 -33.41
CA CYS A 70 -14.69 19.71 -33.11
C CYS A 70 -15.08 21.17 -32.80
N GLN A 71 -16.03 21.74 -33.55
CA GLN A 71 -16.55 23.08 -33.28
C GLN A 71 -17.27 23.17 -31.93
N SER A 72 -18.07 22.15 -31.58
CA SER A 72 -18.74 22.09 -30.28
C SER A 72 -17.76 22.02 -29.12
N ASP A 73 -16.69 21.24 -29.26
CA ASP A 73 -15.66 21.09 -28.21
C ASP A 73 -14.90 22.41 -27.98
N ILE A 74 -14.59 23.16 -29.06
CA ILE A 74 -13.99 24.50 -28.96
C ILE A 74 -14.94 25.49 -28.28
N ALA A 75 -16.24 25.46 -28.63
CA ALA A 75 -17.23 26.33 -27.99
C ALA A 75 -17.33 26.06 -26.48
N LYS A 76 -17.37 24.79 -26.08
CA LYS A 76 -17.39 24.38 -24.66
C LYS A 76 -16.12 24.80 -23.92
N ALA A 77 -14.95 24.64 -24.54
CA ALA A 77 -13.67 25.08 -23.97
C ALA A 77 -13.63 26.60 -23.75
N ASN A 78 -14.16 27.37 -24.70
CA ASN A 78 -14.26 28.83 -24.58
C ASN A 78 -15.25 29.26 -23.49
N THR A 79 -16.41 28.59 -23.36
CA THR A 79 -17.36 28.84 -22.26
C THR A 79 -16.76 28.50 -20.89
N ALA A 80 -16.00 27.40 -20.77
CA ALA A 80 -15.32 27.03 -19.54
C ALA A 80 -14.24 28.06 -19.14
N ARG A 81 -13.45 28.54 -20.12
CA ARG A 81 -12.46 29.62 -19.91
C ARG A 81 -13.10 30.95 -19.49
N GLN A 82 -14.29 31.28 -19.99
CA GLN A 82 -15.04 32.47 -19.55
C GLN A 82 -15.54 32.33 -18.09
N LYS A 83 -16.02 31.14 -17.69
CA LYS A 83 -16.45 30.89 -16.30
C LYS A 83 -15.30 30.95 -15.29
N LEU A 84 -14.11 30.48 -15.67
CA LEU A 84 -12.89 30.58 -14.85
C LEU A 84 -12.44 32.04 -14.64
N LYS A 85 -12.64 32.92 -15.65
CA LYS A 85 -12.33 34.36 -15.52
C LYS A 85 -13.33 35.14 -14.66
N SER A 86 -14.59 34.72 -14.58
CA SER A 86 -15.60 35.37 -13.72
C SER A 86 -15.48 34.98 -12.23
N GLY A 87 -14.74 33.92 -11.89
CA GLY A 87 -14.58 33.44 -10.52
C GLY A 87 -13.60 34.23 -9.64
N PHE A 88 -12.83 35.15 -10.22
CA PHE A 88 -11.76 35.89 -9.50
C PHE A 88 -12.14 37.31 -9.05
N ASN A 89 -13.37 37.79 -9.30
CA ASN A 89 -13.83 39.13 -8.90
C ASN A 89 -15.10 39.12 -8.01
N GLY A 90 -15.15 38.21 -7.02
CA GLY A 90 -16.22 38.17 -6.02
C GLY A 90 -15.71 38.53 -4.62
N SER A 91 -15.95 39.77 -4.20
CA SER A 91 -15.67 40.28 -2.85
C SER A 91 -16.44 39.50 -1.77
N PHE A 92 -15.74 39.01 -0.74
CA PHE A 92 -16.33 38.35 0.42
C PHE A 92 -17.07 39.37 1.31
N GLY A 93 -18.40 39.44 1.16
CA GLY A 93 -19.30 40.17 2.05
C GLY A 93 -20.05 39.23 3.01
N ARG A 94 -19.87 39.46 4.32
CA ARG A 94 -20.63 38.84 5.42
C ARG A 94 -22.14 39.13 5.31
N THR A 95 -22.99 38.11 5.39
CA THR A 95 -24.29 38.24 6.11
C THR A 95 -24.86 36.90 6.61
N ARG A 96 -25.35 36.95 7.86
CA ARG A 96 -26.22 35.98 8.54
C ARG A 96 -27.58 35.82 7.84
N GLY A 97 -28.22 34.65 7.96
CA GLY A 97 -29.68 34.55 8.11
C GLY A 97 -30.41 33.41 7.37
N ALA A 98 -30.93 32.48 8.18
CA ALA A 98 -32.26 31.84 8.13
C ALA A 98 -32.82 31.13 6.87
N PHE A 99 -33.18 29.86 7.11
CA PHE A 99 -34.33 29.08 6.63
C PHE A 99 -35.18 29.59 5.44
N GLY A 100 -35.33 28.72 4.44
CA GLY A 100 -36.41 28.78 3.46
C GLY A 100 -36.61 27.43 2.76
N ARG A 101 -37.66 26.70 3.15
CA ARG A 101 -38.18 25.52 2.46
C ARG A 101 -38.55 25.87 1.02
N LEU A 102 -38.21 25.02 0.05
CA LEU A 102 -39.00 24.91 -1.17
C LEU A 102 -39.10 23.46 -1.64
N ASN A 103 -40.33 22.96 -1.56
CA ASN A 103 -40.80 21.75 -2.22
C ASN A 103 -40.89 21.99 -3.73
N THR A 104 -40.32 21.08 -4.52
CA THR A 104 -40.83 20.78 -5.86
C THR A 104 -40.83 19.27 -6.07
N ARG A 105 -42.04 18.70 -6.08
CA ARG A 105 -42.31 17.35 -6.59
C ARG A 105 -42.17 17.37 -8.11
N LEU A 106 -41.53 16.36 -8.68
CA LEU A 106 -41.84 15.86 -10.02
C LEU A 106 -41.56 14.34 -10.08
N ASN A 107 -42.61 13.62 -10.47
CA ASN A 107 -42.69 12.17 -10.67
C ASN A 107 -41.81 11.69 -11.82
N GLY A 108 -41.40 10.41 -11.76
CA GLY A 108 -41.47 9.54 -12.93
C GLY A 108 -40.24 8.68 -13.23
N GLN A 109 -40.43 7.37 -13.07
CA GLN A 109 -39.78 6.26 -13.77
C GLN A 109 -38.38 5.82 -13.32
N THR A 110 -38.42 4.76 -12.52
CA THR A 110 -37.39 3.73 -12.36
C THR A 110 -37.07 3.05 -13.70
N VAL A 111 -35.80 3.09 -14.10
CA VAL A 111 -35.22 2.17 -15.08
C VAL A 111 -34.13 1.39 -14.37
N GLN A 112 -34.36 0.08 -14.17
CA GLN A 112 -33.33 -0.88 -13.81
C GLN A 112 -32.37 -1.01 -15.00
N GLY A 113 -31.12 -0.57 -14.83
CA GLY A 113 -30.01 -0.89 -15.72
C GLY A 113 -29.00 -1.76 -14.98
N THR A 114 -28.84 -3.00 -15.42
CA THR A 114 -27.74 -3.87 -15.02
C THR A 114 -26.40 -3.27 -15.50
N PRO A 115 -25.35 -3.18 -14.67
CA PRO A 115 -24.07 -2.67 -15.12
C PRO A 115 -23.32 -3.75 -15.91
N THR A 116 -23.24 -3.58 -17.24
CA THR A 116 -22.29 -4.28 -18.09
C THR A 116 -20.89 -3.69 -17.86
N LYS A 117 -19.91 -4.56 -17.59
CA LYS A 117 -18.49 -4.19 -17.44
C LYS A 117 -17.96 -3.65 -18.78
N PRO A 118 -17.40 -2.43 -18.87
CA PRO A 118 -16.61 -2.05 -20.03
C PRO A 118 -15.24 -2.70 -19.92
N ASN A 119 -14.93 -3.54 -20.90
CA ASN A 119 -13.60 -4.09 -21.12
C ASN A 119 -12.73 -2.93 -21.65
N VAL A 120 -11.91 -2.33 -20.79
CA VAL A 120 -10.96 -1.27 -21.17
C VAL A 120 -9.58 -1.88 -21.14
N GLN A 121 -9.05 -2.13 -22.35
CA GLN A 121 -7.66 -2.45 -22.58
C GLN A 121 -6.84 -1.19 -22.24
N ARG A 122 -5.83 -1.31 -21.36
CA ARG A 122 -4.93 -0.21 -21.02
C ARG A 122 -4.20 0.25 -22.28
N GLN A 123 -4.17 1.55 -22.55
CA GLN A 123 -3.38 2.15 -23.62
C GLN A 123 -2.38 3.09 -22.94
N ASP A 124 -1.24 2.54 -22.55
CA ASP A 124 -0.13 3.27 -21.94
C ASP A 124 0.71 3.87 -23.08
N GLY A 125 0.52 5.16 -23.35
CA GLY A 125 1.18 5.92 -24.42
C GLY A 125 2.60 6.40 -24.10
N LEU A 126 3.40 5.59 -23.40
CA LEU A 126 4.83 5.85 -23.13
C LEU A 126 5.71 4.60 -23.35
N GLY A 127 5.26 3.67 -24.20
CA GLY A 127 6.07 2.52 -24.63
C GLY A 127 7.23 2.96 -25.51
N VAL A 128 8.39 3.25 -24.91
CA VAL A 128 9.66 3.24 -25.64
C VAL A 128 9.92 1.77 -26.02
N ALA A 129 9.93 1.48 -27.31
CA ALA A 129 10.23 0.15 -27.83
C ALA A 129 11.61 -0.30 -27.34
N LEU A 130 11.64 -1.20 -26.35
CA LEU A 130 12.85 -1.96 -26.05
C LEU A 130 13.10 -2.89 -27.23
N GLY A 131 14.30 -2.77 -27.81
CA GLY A 131 14.78 -3.67 -28.84
C GLY A 131 14.69 -5.13 -28.38
N GLU A 132 14.50 -6.00 -29.38
CA GLU A 132 14.45 -7.47 -29.36
C GLU A 132 14.88 -8.16 -28.05
N ASP A 133 14.05 -9.12 -27.59
CA ASP A 133 14.31 -10.08 -26.51
C ASP A 133 15.74 -10.66 -26.55
N MET A 134 16.69 -9.93 -25.99
CA MET A 134 18.04 -10.41 -25.76
C MET A 134 17.92 -11.46 -24.66
N LYS A 135 17.92 -12.75 -25.04
CA LYS A 135 18.05 -13.86 -24.09
C LYS A 135 19.35 -13.68 -23.31
N VAL A 136 19.25 -13.04 -22.14
CA VAL A 136 20.38 -12.87 -21.24
C VAL A 136 20.83 -14.26 -20.81
N PRO A 137 22.07 -14.68 -21.10
CA PRO A 137 22.57 -15.97 -20.66
C PRO A 137 22.70 -15.97 -19.14
N VAL A 138 21.73 -16.57 -18.45
CA VAL A 138 21.78 -16.75 -16.99
C VAL A 138 22.77 -17.89 -16.71
N ALA A 139 23.91 -17.55 -16.09
CA ALA A 139 24.93 -18.52 -15.75
C ALA A 139 24.49 -19.38 -14.55
N GLY A 140 23.82 -20.48 -14.85
CA GLY A 140 23.46 -21.54 -13.90
C GLY A 140 22.26 -21.20 -12.99
N PRO A 141 21.65 -22.22 -12.35
CA PRO A 141 20.53 -22.01 -11.44
C PRO A 141 21.00 -21.29 -10.16
N SER A 142 20.22 -20.30 -9.71
CA SER A 142 20.42 -19.64 -8.40
C SER A 142 20.47 -20.68 -7.28
N LYS A 143 21.38 -20.49 -6.31
CA LYS A 143 21.41 -21.29 -5.06
C LYS A 143 20.19 -21.04 -4.17
N VAL A 144 19.41 -20.01 -4.49
CA VAL A 144 18.24 -19.59 -3.73
C VAL A 144 16.97 -19.82 -4.53
N LYS A 145 16.09 -20.65 -4.00
CA LYS A 145 14.73 -20.85 -4.48
C LYS A 145 13.84 -19.76 -3.89
N PHE A 146 13.39 -18.85 -4.74
CA PHE A 146 12.42 -17.83 -4.40
C PHE A 146 11.00 -18.32 -4.68
N ILE A 147 10.10 -18.14 -3.72
CA ILE A 147 8.65 -18.33 -3.89
C ILE A 147 7.98 -17.08 -3.33
N GLY A 148 7.42 -16.24 -4.19
CA GLY A 148 6.77 -15.00 -3.78
C GLY A 148 5.35 -14.87 -4.35
N PRO A 149 4.80 -13.64 -4.37
CA PRO A 149 3.51 -13.37 -4.98
C PRO A 149 3.48 -13.88 -6.42
N THR A 150 2.40 -14.57 -6.79
CA THR A 150 2.28 -15.18 -8.11
C THR A 150 2.37 -14.12 -9.20
N ILE A 151 3.19 -14.37 -10.21
CA ILE A 151 3.34 -13.52 -11.41
C ILE A 151 2.20 -13.71 -12.42
N ASP A 152 1.19 -14.51 -12.07
CA ASP A 152 -0.02 -14.69 -12.86
C ASP A 152 -0.69 -13.33 -13.13
N GLU A 153 -1.05 -13.11 -14.39
CA GLU A 153 -1.52 -11.82 -14.87
C GLU A 153 -2.82 -11.38 -14.20
N ASP A 154 -3.73 -12.30 -13.88
CA ASP A 154 -4.98 -11.96 -13.18
C ASP A 154 -4.71 -11.57 -11.73
N LEU A 155 -3.79 -12.27 -11.06
CA LEU A 155 -3.36 -11.92 -9.71
C LEU A 155 -2.61 -10.59 -9.67
N ARG A 156 -1.76 -10.29 -10.65
CA ARG A 156 -1.09 -8.98 -10.79
C ARG A 156 -2.11 -7.86 -11.01
N LYS A 157 -3.07 -8.05 -11.91
CA LYS A 157 -4.16 -7.07 -12.15
C LYS A 157 -5.01 -6.82 -10.90
N ARG A 158 -5.24 -7.86 -10.07
CA ARG A 158 -5.93 -7.69 -8.78
C ARG A 158 -5.13 -6.84 -7.79
N ARG A 159 -3.81 -6.96 -7.76
CA ARG A 159 -2.94 -6.12 -6.92
C ARG A 159 -2.80 -4.70 -7.44
N ALA A 160 -2.82 -4.51 -8.76
CA ALA A 160 -2.79 -3.20 -9.41
C ALA A 160 -4.16 -2.49 -9.45
N TYR A 161 -5.06 -2.80 -8.51
CA TYR A 161 -6.44 -2.33 -8.47
C TYR A 161 -6.58 -0.80 -8.68
N ARG A 162 -7.80 -0.38 -9.04
CA ARG A 162 -8.11 1.04 -9.18
C ARG A 162 -8.30 1.68 -7.81
N TYR A 163 -7.49 2.69 -7.51
CA TYR A 163 -7.43 3.31 -6.18
C TYR A 163 -7.86 4.78 -6.13
N MET A 164 -7.98 5.48 -7.27
CA MET A 164 -8.33 6.91 -7.29
C MET A 164 -9.81 7.20 -6.93
N TYR A 165 -10.56 6.19 -6.53
CA TYR A 165 -11.94 6.31 -6.09
C TYR A 165 -12.30 5.14 -5.18
N GLU A 166 -12.74 5.46 -3.97
CA GLU A 166 -13.29 4.48 -3.02
C GLU A 166 -14.74 4.81 -2.69
N LYS A 167 -15.60 3.79 -2.69
CA LYS A 167 -16.97 3.96 -2.22
C LYS A 167 -17.01 3.89 -0.71
N VAL A 168 -17.77 4.80 -0.09
CA VAL A 168 -17.97 4.82 1.37
C VAL A 168 -18.48 3.47 1.89
N TYR A 169 -19.37 2.82 1.13
CA TYR A 169 -19.88 1.49 1.47
C TYR A 169 -18.78 0.42 1.47
N GLU A 170 -17.89 0.41 0.47
CA GLU A 170 -16.80 -0.57 0.35
C GLU A 170 -15.77 -0.36 1.45
N ARG A 171 -15.37 0.90 1.70
CA ARG A 171 -14.50 1.28 2.82
C ARG A 171 -15.02 0.80 4.16
N SER A 172 -16.28 1.12 4.45
CA SER A 172 -16.90 0.74 5.72
C SER A 172 -17.07 -0.76 5.86
N THR A 173 -17.33 -1.49 4.77
CA THR A 173 -17.39 -2.96 4.76
C THR A 173 -16.02 -3.60 5.02
N ALA A 174 -14.94 -3.07 4.46
CA ALA A 174 -13.58 -3.57 4.70
C ALA A 174 -13.16 -3.41 6.17
N LEU A 175 -13.54 -2.28 6.79
CA LEU A 175 -13.28 -2.02 8.22
C LEU A 175 -14.10 -2.94 9.13
N ASP A 176 -15.39 -3.10 8.83
CA ASP A 176 -16.33 -3.92 9.60
C ASP A 176 -15.91 -5.40 9.60
N ARG A 177 -15.58 -5.91 8.40
CA ARG A 177 -15.10 -7.28 8.20
C ARG A 177 -13.90 -7.62 9.08
N ARG A 178 -12.99 -6.67 9.28
CA ARG A 178 -11.82 -6.88 10.13
C ARG A 178 -12.20 -7.09 11.60
N ILE A 179 -13.22 -6.38 12.10
CA ILE A 179 -13.72 -6.58 13.47
C ILE A 179 -14.33 -7.99 13.58
N ASP A 180 -15.14 -8.39 12.61
CA ASP A 180 -15.78 -9.71 12.61
C ASP A 180 -14.76 -10.87 12.54
N GLU A 181 -13.76 -10.77 11.67
CA GLU A 181 -12.69 -11.77 11.54
C GLU A 181 -11.92 -11.95 12.88
N PHE A 182 -11.64 -10.86 13.60
CA PHE A 182 -11.06 -10.95 14.95
C PHE A 182 -12.05 -11.44 16.01
N GLY A 183 -13.33 -11.13 15.87
CA GLY A 183 -14.39 -11.65 16.72
C GLY A 183 -14.43 -13.18 16.68
N GLU A 184 -14.43 -13.76 15.49
CA GLU A 184 -14.36 -15.21 15.28
C GLU A 184 -13.10 -15.83 15.90
N LEU A 185 -11.94 -15.21 15.68
CA LEU A 185 -10.67 -15.67 16.25
C LEU A 185 -10.67 -15.68 17.78
N VAL A 186 -11.23 -14.64 18.40
CA VAL A 186 -11.31 -14.53 19.86
C VAL A 186 -12.30 -15.53 20.44
N MET A 187 -13.46 -15.72 19.81
CA MET A 187 -14.45 -16.71 20.22
C MET A 187 -13.89 -18.14 20.18
N GLU A 188 -13.20 -18.49 19.09
CA GLU A 188 -12.59 -19.82 18.93
C GLU A 188 -11.51 -20.07 20.00
N HIS A 189 -10.62 -19.12 20.23
CA HIS A 189 -9.48 -19.26 21.15
C HIS A 189 -9.89 -19.29 22.63
N TYR A 190 -10.85 -18.46 23.04
CA TYR A 190 -11.30 -18.37 24.44
C TYR A 190 -12.55 -19.21 24.74
N HIS A 191 -13.05 -19.98 23.76
CA HIS A 191 -14.27 -20.78 23.87
C HIS A 191 -15.48 -19.95 24.32
N ILE A 192 -15.65 -18.77 23.71
CA ILE A 192 -16.76 -17.85 24.00
C ILE A 192 -17.89 -18.15 23.03
N GLU A 193 -19.09 -18.38 23.56
CA GLU A 193 -20.26 -18.73 22.74
C GLU A 193 -20.76 -17.56 21.90
N GLU A 194 -20.83 -16.36 22.50
CA GLU A 194 -21.36 -15.16 21.85
C GLU A 194 -20.67 -13.90 22.36
N LEU A 195 -20.50 -12.92 21.46
CA LEU A 195 -20.00 -11.58 21.79
C LEU A 195 -21.17 -10.64 22.10
N GLY A 196 -21.05 -9.84 23.14
CA GLY A 196 -22.09 -8.90 23.55
C GLY A 196 -22.08 -7.58 22.77
N ASP A 197 -23.23 -6.92 22.71
CA ASP A 197 -23.33 -5.53 22.23
C ASP A 197 -22.76 -4.58 23.30
N PRO A 198 -21.67 -3.84 23.02
CA PRO A 198 -21.06 -2.94 24.00
C PRO A 198 -21.95 -1.74 24.38
N THR A 199 -22.98 -1.42 23.59
CA THR A 199 -23.94 -0.33 23.84
C THR A 199 -25.15 -0.76 24.66
N ALA A 200 -25.47 -2.05 24.66
CA ALA A 200 -26.58 -2.59 25.43
C ALA A 200 -26.26 -2.56 26.92
N ALA A 201 -27.23 -2.18 27.75
CA ALA A 201 -27.06 -2.24 29.20
C ALA A 201 -27.08 -3.70 29.66
N THR A 202 -26.05 -4.13 30.41
CA THR A 202 -25.91 -5.49 30.90
C THR A 202 -25.71 -5.50 32.42
N GLU A 203 -26.37 -6.43 33.11
CA GLU A 203 -26.12 -6.68 34.54
C GLU A 203 -24.84 -7.52 34.74
N GLU A 204 -24.68 -8.54 33.88
CA GLU A 204 -23.53 -9.43 33.85
C GLU A 204 -22.41 -8.92 32.94
N GLU A 205 -21.21 -9.47 33.14
CA GLU A 205 -20.09 -9.19 32.26
C GLU A 205 -20.23 -9.93 30.94
N VAL A 206 -20.01 -9.20 29.85
CA VAL A 206 -19.99 -9.71 28.48
C VAL A 206 -18.60 -9.52 27.89
N THR A 207 -18.26 -10.34 26.89
CA THR A 207 -17.06 -10.14 26.07
C THR A 207 -17.43 -9.39 24.80
N ILE A 208 -16.65 -8.37 24.47
CA ILE A 208 -16.83 -7.52 23.29
C ILE A 208 -15.54 -7.53 22.48
N VAL A 209 -15.68 -7.42 21.15
CA VAL A 209 -14.56 -7.18 20.24
C VAL A 209 -14.86 -5.94 19.42
N GLY A 210 -13.87 -5.07 19.28
CA GLY A 210 -14.06 -3.85 18.53
C GLY A 210 -12.76 -3.14 18.24
N ARG A 211 -12.88 -2.06 17.48
CA ARG A 211 -11.78 -1.21 17.08
C ARG A 211 -11.64 -0.02 18.02
N ILE A 212 -10.43 0.24 18.50
CA ILE A 212 -10.11 1.45 19.24
C ILE A 212 -10.21 2.67 18.31
N THR A 213 -11.01 3.64 18.73
CA THR A 213 -11.16 4.94 18.07
C THR A 213 -10.93 6.07 19.07
N LEU A 214 -10.65 7.26 18.54
CA LEU A 214 -10.61 8.49 19.31
C LEU A 214 -12.02 9.11 19.30
N ASP A 215 -12.48 9.60 20.45
CA ASP A 215 -13.75 10.33 20.54
C ASP A 215 -13.71 11.63 19.70
N SER A 216 -14.57 11.68 18.68
CA SER A 216 -14.70 12.78 17.74
C SER A 216 -15.17 14.08 18.40
N GLU A 217 -15.89 14.04 19.53
CA GLU A 217 -16.43 15.26 20.16
C GLU A 217 -15.35 16.04 20.93
N THR A 218 -14.30 15.37 21.39
CA THR A 218 -13.10 16.00 21.98
C THR A 218 -12.05 16.44 20.95
N SER A 219 -12.26 16.15 19.66
CA SER A 219 -11.23 16.23 18.60
C SER A 219 -11.07 17.61 17.94
N ALA A 220 -11.32 18.72 18.63
CA ALA A 220 -11.15 20.09 18.09
C ALA A 220 -9.67 20.48 17.82
N GLY A 221 -8.74 19.51 17.85
CA GLY A 221 -7.32 19.63 17.55
C GLY A 221 -6.67 18.25 17.40
N PRO A 222 -5.34 18.17 17.19
CA PRO A 222 -4.61 16.91 17.16
C PRO A 222 -4.53 16.31 18.58
N VAL A 223 -5.62 15.66 19.01
CA VAL A 223 -5.68 15.02 20.32
C VAL A 223 -5.06 13.64 20.22
N LYS A 224 -3.92 13.45 20.88
CA LYS A 224 -3.31 12.13 21.06
C LYS A 224 -4.21 11.24 21.93
N LEU A 225 -4.26 9.96 21.59
CA LEU A 225 -5.01 8.96 22.33
C LEU A 225 -4.63 8.98 23.82
N ASN A 226 -5.64 9.03 24.68
CA ASN A 226 -5.52 8.97 26.12
C ASN A 226 -6.75 8.28 26.71
N GLU A 227 -6.70 7.88 27.97
CA GLU A 227 -7.76 7.08 28.59
C GLU A 227 -9.15 7.72 28.54
N ALA A 228 -9.24 9.05 28.66
CA ALA A 228 -10.53 9.76 28.66
C ALA A 228 -11.17 9.86 27.26
N ALA A 229 -10.36 9.77 26.20
CA ALA A 229 -10.81 9.87 24.80
C ALA A 229 -10.93 8.49 24.10
N LEU A 230 -10.76 7.39 24.85
CA LEU A 230 -10.87 6.04 24.30
C LEU A 230 -12.33 5.67 24.05
N THR A 231 -12.60 5.30 22.80
CA THR A 231 -13.86 4.70 22.39
C THR A 231 -13.60 3.37 21.69
N LEU A 232 -14.57 2.47 21.79
CA LEU A 232 -14.60 1.23 21.05
C LEU A 232 -15.73 1.29 20.03
N GLU A 233 -15.39 1.06 18.78
CA GLU A 233 -16.32 0.88 17.68
C GLU A 233 -16.58 -0.62 17.49
N SER A 234 -17.84 -1.04 17.61
CA SER A 234 -18.25 -2.42 17.37
C SER A 234 -18.38 -2.73 15.88
N SER A 235 -18.50 -4.01 15.52
CA SER A 235 -18.99 -4.35 14.17
C SER A 235 -20.48 -4.02 14.02
N ARG A 236 -20.96 -4.05 12.78
CA ARG A 236 -22.38 -3.91 12.44
C ARG A 236 -23.22 -5.04 13.01
N MET A 237 -22.71 -6.28 12.93
CA MET A 237 -23.42 -7.44 13.44
C MET A 237 -23.52 -7.43 14.96
N MET A 238 -22.46 -7.03 15.66
CA MET A 238 -22.40 -7.04 17.13
C MET A 238 -23.14 -5.87 17.79
N GLY A 239 -22.98 -4.64 17.27
CA GLY A 239 -23.48 -3.43 17.93
C GLY A 239 -23.86 -2.32 16.94
N SER A 240 -24.30 -2.68 15.74
CA SER A 240 -24.73 -1.73 14.68
C SER A 240 -23.66 -0.69 14.28
N GLY A 241 -22.38 -1.00 14.48
CA GLY A 241 -21.27 -0.07 14.22
C GLY A 241 -21.20 1.11 15.19
N ALA A 242 -21.85 1.00 16.35
CA ALA A 242 -21.88 2.07 17.35
C ALA A 242 -20.52 2.21 18.05
N ARG A 243 -20.28 3.42 18.57
CA ARG A 243 -19.10 3.74 19.37
C ARG A 243 -19.50 3.96 20.80
N VAL A 244 -18.81 3.27 21.73
CA VAL A 244 -19.00 3.45 23.16
C VAL A 244 -17.70 3.92 23.81
N PRO A 245 -17.73 4.89 24.74
CA PRO A 245 -16.58 5.21 25.57
C PRO A 245 -16.15 4.03 26.43
N LEU A 246 -14.83 3.85 26.59
CA LEU A 246 -14.27 2.84 27.49
C LEU A 246 -13.85 3.47 28.81
N ARG A 247 -14.11 2.78 29.93
CA ARG A 247 -13.49 3.07 31.22
C ARG A 247 -12.90 1.81 31.80
N PHE A 248 -11.63 1.84 32.17
CA PHE A 248 -10.96 0.69 32.77
C PHE A 248 -11.15 0.70 34.27
N ASP A 249 -11.46 -0.47 34.84
CA ASP A 249 -11.39 -0.70 36.27
C ASP A 249 -9.96 -0.39 36.78
N PRO A 250 -9.79 0.19 37.98
CA PRO A 250 -8.47 0.42 38.56
C PRO A 250 -7.62 -0.85 38.67
N ASN A 251 -8.24 -2.02 38.80
CA ASN A 251 -7.60 -3.33 38.88
C ASN A 251 -7.82 -4.15 37.59
N VAL A 252 -7.95 -3.48 36.44
CA VAL A 252 -8.10 -4.17 35.15
C VAL A 252 -6.98 -5.20 34.95
N LYS A 253 -7.36 -6.37 34.45
CA LYS A 253 -6.46 -7.49 34.21
C LYS A 253 -6.20 -7.67 32.72
N VAL A 254 -5.03 -8.20 32.35
CA VAL A 254 -4.72 -8.68 31.00
C VAL A 254 -4.54 -10.19 31.08
N ARG A 255 -5.44 -10.93 30.45
CA ARG A 255 -5.40 -12.39 30.36
C ARG A 255 -4.56 -12.83 29.17
N GLN A 256 -3.71 -13.84 29.39
CA GLN A 256 -2.85 -14.44 28.36
C GLN A 256 -1.96 -13.42 27.63
N GLY A 257 -1.72 -12.27 28.26
CA GLY A 257 -0.71 -11.33 27.84
C GLY A 257 0.69 -11.93 28.04
N LYS A 258 1.66 -11.38 27.32
CA LYS A 258 3.05 -11.79 27.49
C LYS A 258 3.56 -11.34 28.85
N GLN A 259 4.19 -12.26 29.59
CA GLN A 259 4.67 -11.97 30.94
C GLN A 259 5.70 -10.83 30.94
N GLY A 260 5.54 -9.86 31.84
CA GLY A 260 6.50 -8.79 32.07
C GLY A 260 6.34 -7.55 31.19
N VAL A 261 5.27 -7.46 30.39
CA VAL A 261 4.92 -6.25 29.64
C VAL A 261 4.30 -5.20 30.59
N GLY A 262 3.51 -5.64 31.57
CA GLY A 262 2.86 -4.84 32.59
C GLY A 262 1.62 -4.08 32.12
N GLY A 263 1.01 -4.49 31.00
CA GLY A 263 -0.14 -3.81 30.41
C GLY A 263 -0.34 -4.11 28.92
N ILE A 264 -1.12 -3.25 28.26
CA ILE A 264 -1.41 -3.31 26.83
C ILE A 264 -1.17 -1.95 26.15
N GLY A 265 -0.59 -1.96 24.95
CA GLY A 265 -0.55 -0.79 24.07
C GLY A 265 -1.83 -0.69 23.25
N LEU A 266 -2.48 0.47 23.27
CA LEU A 266 -3.67 0.81 22.51
C LEU A 266 -3.33 1.93 21.53
N PHE A 267 -3.92 1.90 20.33
CA PHE A 267 -3.75 2.94 19.31
C PHE A 267 -4.98 2.97 18.40
N PRO A 268 -5.25 4.09 17.70
CA PRO A 268 -6.38 4.18 16.78
C PRO A 268 -6.27 3.13 15.66
N GLY A 269 -7.31 2.31 15.51
CA GLY A 269 -7.35 1.20 14.55
C GLY A 269 -7.07 -0.18 15.14
N ALA A 270 -6.48 -0.25 16.34
CA ALA A 270 -6.23 -1.53 17.01
C ALA A 270 -7.55 -2.26 17.27
N ILE A 271 -7.64 -3.53 16.87
CA ILE A 271 -8.71 -4.42 17.29
C ILE A 271 -8.37 -4.94 18.69
N VAL A 272 -9.34 -4.93 19.59
CA VAL A 272 -9.19 -5.38 20.99
C VAL A 272 -10.34 -6.29 21.39
N ALA A 273 -10.06 -7.21 22.30
CA ALA A 273 -11.04 -8.04 22.96
C ALA A 273 -11.09 -7.69 24.45
N LEU A 274 -12.27 -7.31 24.94
CA LEU A 274 -12.46 -6.79 26.29
C LEU A 274 -13.61 -7.53 26.97
N ARG A 275 -13.49 -7.74 28.28
CA ARG A 275 -14.56 -8.24 29.14
C ARG A 275 -14.94 -7.18 30.16
N GLY A 276 -16.23 -7.04 30.39
CA GLY A 276 -16.75 -6.03 31.29
C GLY A 276 -18.26 -5.87 31.13
N LYS A 277 -18.81 -4.74 31.57
CA LYS A 277 -20.25 -4.49 31.49
C LYS A 277 -20.58 -3.04 31.21
N ASN A 278 -21.75 -2.82 30.62
CA ASN A 278 -22.31 -1.48 30.46
C ASN A 278 -23.49 -1.33 31.44
N GLY A 279 -23.27 -0.62 32.55
CA GLY A 279 -24.30 -0.40 33.57
C GLY A 279 -25.35 0.66 33.23
N GLY A 280 -25.46 1.08 31.95
CA GLY A 280 -26.38 2.13 31.51
C GLY A 280 -25.89 3.57 31.71
N GLY A 281 -24.63 3.75 32.11
CA GLY A 281 -24.01 5.07 32.34
C GLY A 281 -23.54 5.79 31.07
N GLY A 282 -23.62 5.15 29.90
CA GLY A 282 -23.11 5.69 28.63
C GLY A 282 -21.63 5.37 28.37
N TRP A 283 -21.06 4.39 29.09
CA TRP A 283 -19.72 3.85 28.83
C TRP A 283 -19.69 2.35 29.14
N PHE A 284 -18.72 1.65 28.55
CA PHE A 284 -18.43 0.25 28.87
C PHE A 284 -17.31 0.19 29.92
N SER A 285 -17.60 -0.46 31.05
CA SER A 285 -16.65 -0.62 32.16
C SER A 285 -15.86 -1.91 31.95
N VAL A 286 -14.57 -1.80 31.64
CA VAL A 286 -13.66 -2.90 31.32
C VAL A 286 -13.00 -3.42 32.59
N THR A 287 -13.23 -4.68 32.92
CA THR A 287 -12.62 -5.38 34.07
C THR A 287 -11.45 -6.26 33.63
N GLU A 288 -11.48 -6.73 32.38
CA GLU A 288 -10.46 -7.62 31.84
C GLU A 288 -10.22 -7.36 30.35
N ILE A 289 -8.96 -7.46 29.94
CA ILE A 289 -8.48 -7.35 28.57
C ILE A 289 -8.02 -8.74 28.15
N LEU A 290 -8.54 -9.25 27.04
CA LEU A 290 -8.16 -10.54 26.50
C LEU A 290 -7.08 -10.30 25.44
N ALA A 291 -5.88 -10.87 25.65
CA ALA A 291 -4.83 -10.78 24.64
C ALA A 291 -5.30 -11.45 23.34
N LEU A 292 -5.02 -10.83 22.19
CA LEU A 292 -5.40 -11.41 20.92
C LEU A 292 -4.65 -12.74 20.69
N PRO A 293 -5.30 -13.76 20.10
CA PRO A 293 -4.68 -15.05 19.86
C PRO A 293 -3.39 -14.90 19.04
N PRO A 294 -2.24 -15.40 19.52
CA PRO A 294 -0.96 -15.23 18.85
C PRO A 294 -0.96 -15.94 17.50
N LEU A 295 -0.09 -15.46 16.60
CA LEU A 295 0.15 -16.16 15.35
C LEU A 295 0.89 -17.47 15.59
N LYS A 296 0.54 -18.49 14.79
CA LYS A 296 1.23 -19.76 14.80
C LYS A 296 2.65 -19.56 14.28
N ALA A 297 3.63 -20.16 14.95
CA ALA A 297 4.99 -20.19 14.42
C ALA A 297 5.00 -20.90 13.06
N CYS A 298 5.83 -20.42 12.12
CA CYS A 298 5.94 -21.07 10.82
C CYS A 298 6.51 -22.48 10.92
N ARG A 299 7.25 -22.76 11.99
CA ARG A 299 7.94 -24.02 12.27
C ARG A 299 7.78 -24.39 13.73
N ASP A 300 7.75 -25.69 14.00
CA ASP A 300 7.89 -26.21 15.35
C ASP A 300 9.33 -25.99 15.83
N ALA A 301 9.51 -25.50 17.05
CA ALA A 301 10.83 -25.24 17.65
C ALA A 301 11.75 -26.49 17.69
N ALA A 302 11.17 -27.69 17.58
CA ALA A 302 11.87 -28.97 17.57
C ALA A 302 12.26 -29.49 16.18
N ALA A 303 11.84 -28.83 15.09
CA ALA A 303 12.14 -29.28 13.73
C ALA A 303 13.61 -29.03 13.37
N PRO A 304 14.31 -29.99 12.71
CA PRO A 304 15.70 -29.81 12.34
C PRO A 304 15.86 -28.63 11.36
N PRO A 305 16.97 -27.88 11.42
CA PRO A 305 17.25 -26.78 10.50
C PRO A 305 17.10 -27.22 9.05
N HIS A 306 16.60 -26.33 8.18
CA HIS A 306 16.32 -26.68 6.79
C HIS A 306 17.59 -27.22 6.10
N PRO A 307 17.58 -28.48 5.61
CA PRO A 307 18.69 -28.99 4.82
C PRO A 307 18.78 -28.18 3.52
N GLY A 308 19.91 -27.52 3.27
CA GLY A 308 20.14 -26.75 2.05
C GLY A 308 19.48 -25.36 2.01
N SER A 309 19.12 -24.77 3.16
CA SER A 309 18.60 -23.38 3.20
C SER A 309 19.66 -22.30 3.29
N SER A 310 20.94 -22.64 3.15
CA SER A 310 21.99 -21.67 3.43
C SER A 310 22.05 -20.59 2.34
N PHE A 311 21.89 -19.33 2.73
CA PHE A 311 22.05 -18.19 1.84
C PHE A 311 22.48 -16.94 2.60
N SER A 312 23.18 -16.04 1.92
CA SER A 312 23.46 -14.69 2.38
C SER A 312 22.54 -13.68 1.69
N MET A 313 22.08 -12.70 2.44
CA MET A 313 21.17 -11.67 1.96
C MET A 313 21.61 -10.30 2.49
N VAL A 314 21.57 -9.29 1.62
CA VAL A 314 21.74 -7.88 2.00
C VAL A 314 20.40 -7.17 1.87
N VAL A 315 20.04 -6.36 2.85
CA VAL A 315 18.81 -5.56 2.89
C VAL A 315 19.19 -4.10 3.02
N ALA A 316 18.76 -3.27 2.07
CA ALA A 316 18.95 -1.82 2.11
C ALA A 316 17.63 -1.11 1.79
N CYS A 317 17.37 -0.02 2.51
CA CYS A 317 16.12 0.71 2.42
C CYS A 317 16.37 2.18 2.12
N GLY A 318 15.58 2.72 1.19
CA GLY A 318 15.63 4.12 0.81
C GLY A 318 15.15 5.06 1.93
N PRO A 319 15.41 6.37 1.82
CA PRO A 319 16.01 7.04 0.66
C PRO A 319 17.47 6.63 0.41
N PHE A 320 17.90 6.66 -0.86
CA PHE A 320 19.24 6.27 -1.28
C PHE A 320 20.20 7.47 -1.49
N THR A 321 19.65 8.68 -1.44
CA THR A 321 20.37 9.97 -1.49
C THR A 321 19.83 10.89 -0.39
N PRO A 322 20.66 11.72 0.27
CA PRO A 322 20.20 12.62 1.33
C PRO A 322 19.50 13.86 0.75
N ASP A 323 18.64 14.52 1.52
CA ASP A 323 17.92 15.72 1.06
C ASP A 323 18.84 16.90 0.66
N THR A 324 20.11 16.87 1.06
CA THR A 324 21.09 17.93 0.80
C THR A 324 21.75 17.84 -0.58
N ASP A 325 21.72 16.66 -1.23
CA ASP A 325 22.33 16.45 -2.54
C ASP A 325 21.70 15.27 -3.30
N PHE A 326 21.87 15.23 -4.62
CA PHE A 326 21.32 14.17 -5.47
C PHE A 326 22.43 13.24 -6.03
N GLN A 327 23.49 13.01 -5.26
CA GLN A 327 24.71 12.33 -5.74
C GLN A 327 24.74 10.83 -5.43
N TYR A 328 23.79 10.27 -4.68
CA TYR A 328 23.69 8.83 -4.40
C TYR A 328 24.97 8.21 -3.82
N LYS A 329 25.75 8.99 -3.04
CA LYS A 329 27.06 8.54 -2.48
C LYS A 329 26.96 7.24 -1.69
N ASN A 330 25.98 7.13 -0.80
CA ASN A 330 25.81 5.95 0.04
C ASN A 330 25.37 4.73 -0.78
N TRP A 331 24.57 4.93 -1.83
CA TRP A 331 24.22 3.89 -2.78
C TRP A 331 25.46 3.33 -3.50
N HIS A 332 26.33 4.20 -4.02
CA HIS A 332 27.57 3.75 -4.66
C HIS A 332 28.52 3.02 -3.70
N ARG A 333 28.64 3.48 -2.45
CA ARG A 333 29.41 2.78 -1.40
C ARG A 333 28.84 1.40 -1.10
N LEU A 334 27.51 1.29 -0.97
CA LEU A 334 26.83 0.01 -0.77
C LEU A 334 27.12 -0.94 -1.92
N LEU A 335 26.97 -0.49 -3.17
CA LEU A 335 27.24 -1.31 -4.36
C LEU A 335 28.69 -1.81 -4.41
N ALA A 336 29.67 -0.97 -4.07
CA ALA A 336 31.06 -1.38 -4.00
C ALA A 336 31.27 -2.53 -2.99
N LYS A 337 30.65 -2.43 -1.81
CA LYS A 337 30.69 -3.47 -0.79
C LYS A 337 29.99 -4.76 -1.22
N ILE A 338 28.80 -4.64 -1.81
CA ILE A 338 28.01 -5.79 -2.29
C ILE A 338 28.72 -6.51 -3.45
N LYS A 339 29.40 -5.79 -4.35
CA LYS A 339 30.22 -6.41 -5.41
C LYS A 339 31.40 -7.22 -4.87
N ALA A 340 31.98 -6.79 -3.75
CA ALA A 340 33.04 -7.53 -3.07
C ALA A 340 32.49 -8.76 -2.34
N GLU A 341 31.37 -8.61 -1.61
CA GLU A 341 30.78 -9.68 -0.80
C GLU A 341 29.98 -10.72 -1.61
N LYS A 342 29.42 -10.33 -2.76
CA LYS A 342 28.60 -11.17 -3.66
C LYS A 342 27.52 -11.98 -2.93
N PRO A 343 26.58 -11.31 -2.22
CA PRO A 343 25.52 -12.00 -1.50
C PRO A 343 24.61 -12.77 -2.46
N ASN A 344 23.98 -13.85 -1.98
CA ASN A 344 23.05 -14.62 -2.81
C ASN A 344 21.77 -13.85 -3.12
N VAL A 345 21.32 -12.99 -2.20
CA VAL A 345 20.12 -12.16 -2.37
C VAL A 345 20.43 -10.71 -2.00
N MET A 346 19.88 -9.78 -2.77
CA MET A 346 19.80 -8.37 -2.40
C MET A 346 18.34 -7.93 -2.39
N LEU A 347 17.84 -7.48 -1.24
CA LEU A 347 16.51 -6.90 -1.09
C LEU A 347 16.63 -5.39 -0.93
N LEU A 348 16.00 -4.67 -1.85
CA LEU A 348 15.98 -3.21 -1.87
C LEU A 348 14.56 -2.71 -1.66
N LEU A 349 14.39 -1.83 -0.67
CA LEU A 349 13.12 -1.17 -0.39
C LEU A 349 13.23 0.30 -0.78
N GLY A 350 12.21 0.84 -1.44
CA GLY A 350 12.14 2.25 -1.79
C GLY A 350 12.02 3.19 -0.58
N PRO A 351 11.98 4.51 -0.80
CA PRO A 351 11.98 5.14 -2.12
C PRO A 351 13.38 5.19 -2.75
N PHE A 352 13.45 4.86 -4.04
CA PHE A 352 14.61 5.01 -4.91
C PHE A 352 14.70 6.44 -5.44
N ILE A 353 13.66 6.89 -6.13
CA ILE A 353 13.51 8.28 -6.57
C ILE A 353 12.36 8.88 -5.77
N ASP A 354 12.71 9.54 -4.68
CA ASP A 354 11.76 10.00 -3.69
C ASP A 354 11.00 11.24 -4.18
N ALA A 355 9.69 11.11 -4.36
CA ALA A 355 8.78 12.22 -4.66
C ALA A 355 8.83 13.33 -3.61
N ALA A 356 9.30 13.03 -2.40
CA ALA A 356 9.45 14.00 -1.34
C ALA A 356 10.80 14.74 -1.33
N HIS A 357 11.80 14.30 -2.12
CA HIS A 357 13.12 14.91 -2.18
C HIS A 357 13.05 16.38 -2.63
N PRO A 358 13.77 17.32 -2.00
CA PRO A 358 13.69 18.76 -2.32
C PRO A 358 13.86 19.06 -3.82
N PHE A 359 14.92 18.57 -4.45
CA PHE A 359 15.18 18.83 -5.87
C PHE A 359 14.12 18.25 -6.82
N ILE A 360 13.45 17.15 -6.44
CA ILE A 360 12.35 16.57 -7.22
C ILE A 360 11.11 17.44 -7.08
N LYS A 361 10.79 17.89 -5.86
CA LYS A 361 9.64 18.76 -5.58
C LYS A 361 9.76 20.14 -6.21
N GLU A 362 10.96 20.70 -6.18
CA GLU A 362 11.25 22.05 -6.68
C GLU A 362 11.45 22.06 -8.21
N GLY A 363 11.56 20.89 -8.84
CA GLY A 363 11.75 20.76 -10.28
C GLY A 363 13.14 21.20 -10.74
N GLU A 364 14.17 21.00 -9.89
CA GLU A 364 15.56 21.40 -10.18
C GLU A 364 16.32 20.36 -11.02
N ILE A 365 15.66 19.28 -11.42
CA ILE A 365 16.28 18.17 -12.15
C ILE A 365 15.76 18.15 -13.59
N ASP A 366 16.68 18.31 -14.55
CA ASP A 366 16.40 18.34 -16.00
C ASP A 366 16.27 16.94 -16.63
N VAL A 367 16.38 15.88 -15.83
CA VAL A 367 16.31 14.48 -16.26
C VAL A 367 15.03 13.84 -15.74
N SER A 368 14.37 12.99 -16.54
CA SER A 368 13.15 12.33 -16.10
C SER A 368 13.43 11.37 -14.92
N PRO A 369 12.51 11.25 -13.94
CA PRO A 369 12.68 10.27 -12.86
C PRO A 369 12.88 8.83 -13.33
N TYR A 370 12.28 8.46 -14.45
CA TYR A 370 12.43 7.16 -15.08
C TYR A 370 13.87 6.93 -15.55
N ASP A 371 14.49 7.92 -16.21
CA ASP A 371 15.86 7.82 -16.69
C ASP A 371 16.85 7.79 -15.52
N ILE A 372 16.62 8.60 -14.48
CA ILE A 372 17.42 8.57 -13.24
C ILE A 372 17.38 7.17 -12.62
N PHE A 373 16.20 6.57 -12.50
CA PHE A 373 16.08 5.21 -11.96
C PHE A 373 16.79 4.17 -12.83
N ARG A 374 16.64 4.28 -14.16
CA ARG A 374 17.28 3.37 -15.12
C ARG A 374 18.81 3.44 -15.03
N GLU A 375 19.37 4.65 -15.02
CA GLU A 375 20.82 4.88 -15.02
C GLU A 375 21.46 4.64 -13.65
N ILE A 376 20.85 5.14 -12.57
CA ILE A 376 21.45 5.08 -11.23
C ILE A 376 21.14 3.76 -10.54
N VAL A 377 19.93 3.22 -10.70
CA VAL A 377 19.54 1.98 -10.04
C VAL A 377 19.75 0.80 -10.97
N VAL A 378 18.96 0.67 -12.03
CA VAL A 378 18.92 -0.55 -12.86
C VAL A 378 20.28 -0.88 -13.48
N ALA A 379 20.98 0.08 -14.09
CA ALA A 379 22.28 -0.19 -14.72
C ALA A 379 23.31 -0.71 -13.69
N ASN A 380 23.33 -0.14 -12.48
CA ASN A 380 24.20 -0.60 -11.39
C ASN A 380 23.83 -2.00 -10.89
N LEU A 381 22.53 -2.35 -10.89
CA LEU A 381 22.07 -3.70 -10.55
C LEU A 381 22.53 -4.72 -11.58
N MET A 382 22.41 -4.39 -12.87
CA MET A 382 22.85 -5.26 -13.97
C MET A 382 24.36 -5.49 -13.92
N ASP A 383 25.15 -4.44 -13.65
CA ASP A 383 26.60 -4.56 -13.50
C ASP A 383 26.99 -5.45 -12.30
N PHE A 384 26.28 -5.32 -11.17
CA PHE A 384 26.44 -6.27 -10.06
C PHE A 384 26.13 -7.71 -10.49
N LEU A 385 25.01 -7.94 -11.17
CA LEU A 385 24.59 -9.28 -11.64
C LEU A 385 25.51 -9.87 -12.71
N ALA A 386 26.25 -9.04 -13.46
CA ALA A 386 27.30 -9.50 -14.36
C ALA A 386 28.49 -10.06 -13.57
N SER A 387 28.86 -9.41 -12.45
CA SER A 387 29.93 -9.85 -11.56
C SER A 387 29.54 -10.99 -10.61
N SER A 388 28.24 -11.18 -10.37
CA SER A 388 27.66 -12.19 -9.49
C SER A 388 26.46 -12.89 -10.14
N PRO A 389 26.69 -13.84 -11.06
CA PRO A 389 25.62 -14.37 -11.90
C PRO A 389 24.53 -15.16 -11.16
N GLY A 390 24.88 -15.77 -10.02
CA GLY A 390 23.97 -16.55 -9.18
C GLY A 390 23.20 -15.76 -8.13
N SER A 391 23.33 -14.43 -8.10
CA SER A 391 22.60 -13.57 -7.17
C SER A 391 21.17 -13.27 -7.66
N LEU A 392 20.27 -13.07 -6.71
CA LEU A 392 18.89 -12.64 -6.93
C LEU A 392 18.68 -11.24 -6.34
N ILE A 393 17.98 -10.37 -7.06
CA ILE A 393 17.59 -9.04 -6.59
C ILE A 393 16.08 -9.00 -6.43
N LEU A 394 15.63 -8.57 -5.26
CA LEU A 394 14.24 -8.33 -4.90
C LEU A 394 14.05 -6.83 -4.68
N ILE A 395 13.04 -6.24 -5.29
CA ILE A 395 12.73 -4.82 -5.19
C ILE A 395 11.31 -4.66 -4.68
N VAL A 396 11.14 -3.94 -3.58
CA VAL A 396 9.84 -3.52 -3.04
C VAL A 396 9.80 -2.00 -3.14
N SER A 397 8.90 -1.45 -3.95
CA SER A 397 8.74 -0.01 -4.09
C SER A 397 8.17 0.63 -2.82
N SER A 398 8.22 1.94 -2.78
CA SER A 398 7.52 2.79 -1.81
C SER A 398 6.42 3.58 -2.50
N VAL A 399 5.36 3.94 -1.78
CA VAL A 399 4.35 4.90 -2.26
C VAL A 399 4.93 6.30 -2.49
N ARG A 400 6.17 6.54 -2.04
CA ARG A 400 6.96 7.74 -2.29
C ARG A 400 7.84 7.63 -3.55
N ASP A 401 7.90 6.49 -4.21
CA ASP A 401 8.61 6.38 -5.49
C ASP A 401 7.83 7.11 -6.58
N ILE A 402 8.37 8.21 -7.08
CA ILE A 402 7.72 9.01 -8.14
C ILE A 402 7.60 8.26 -9.48
N ILE A 403 8.39 7.21 -9.65
CA ILE A 403 8.41 6.32 -10.81
C ILE A 403 7.28 5.27 -10.79
N SER A 404 6.57 5.13 -9.67
CA SER A 404 5.42 4.24 -9.55
C SER A 404 4.14 4.97 -9.89
N ASP A 405 3.35 4.43 -10.81
CA ASP A 405 2.01 4.91 -11.15
C ASP A 405 0.96 4.52 -10.10
N HIS A 406 1.30 3.63 -9.17
CA HIS A 406 0.48 3.24 -8.03
C HIS A 406 0.93 3.99 -6.77
N ALA A 407 0.22 5.05 -6.40
CA ALA A 407 0.63 5.98 -5.32
C ALA A 407 -0.12 5.76 -3.98
N VAL A 408 -0.75 4.61 -3.80
CA VAL A 408 -1.46 4.23 -2.56
C VAL A 408 -0.89 2.95 -1.96
N PHE A 409 -1.22 2.72 -0.69
CA PHE A 409 -0.85 1.56 0.09
C PHE A 409 -2.12 0.76 0.46
N PRO A 410 -2.19 -0.57 0.24
CA PRO A 410 -1.18 -1.42 -0.41
C PRO A 410 -0.86 -1.00 -1.86
N GLN A 411 0.33 -1.35 -2.34
CA GLN A 411 0.86 -0.92 -3.62
C GLN A 411 1.22 -2.15 -4.46
N CYS A 412 0.90 -2.13 -5.76
CA CYS A 412 1.30 -3.21 -6.66
C CYS A 412 2.80 -3.20 -6.97
N GLU A 413 3.27 -4.26 -7.63
CA GLU A 413 4.61 -4.30 -8.19
C GLU A 413 4.84 -3.15 -9.18
N MET A 414 6.08 -2.69 -9.29
CA MET A 414 6.50 -1.83 -10.39
C MET A 414 6.42 -2.57 -11.74
N ASP A 415 6.36 -1.81 -12.82
CA ASP A 415 6.31 -2.35 -14.17
C ASP A 415 7.58 -3.17 -14.50
N ALA A 416 7.40 -4.26 -15.24
CA ALA A 416 8.50 -5.09 -15.73
C ALA A 416 9.35 -4.35 -16.78
N GLU A 417 8.88 -3.25 -17.36
CA GLU A 417 9.63 -2.42 -18.32
C GLU A 417 10.96 -1.88 -17.76
N PHE A 418 11.06 -1.76 -16.42
CA PHE A 418 12.30 -1.32 -15.77
C PHE A 418 13.42 -2.36 -15.90
N SER A 419 13.11 -3.66 -16.03
CA SER A 419 14.11 -4.71 -16.24
C SER A 419 13.46 -6.01 -16.70
N SER A 420 13.93 -6.55 -17.82
CA SER A 420 13.58 -7.89 -18.32
C SER A 420 14.42 -9.03 -17.71
N ASP A 421 15.47 -8.73 -16.93
CA ASP A 421 16.31 -9.77 -16.33
C ASP A 421 15.54 -10.55 -15.26
N PRO A 422 15.41 -11.88 -15.39
CA PRO A 422 14.66 -12.70 -14.44
C PRO A 422 15.32 -12.79 -13.06
N ARG A 423 16.51 -12.25 -12.85
CA ARG A 423 17.13 -12.16 -11.53
C ARG A 423 16.73 -10.89 -10.81
N ILE A 424 16.07 -9.93 -11.46
CA ILE A 424 15.48 -8.74 -10.84
C ILE A 424 13.98 -8.99 -10.72
N ARG A 425 13.48 -9.01 -9.49
CA ARG A 425 12.06 -9.27 -9.18
C ARG A 425 11.46 -8.04 -8.50
N PHE A 426 10.52 -7.40 -9.17
CA PHE A 426 9.66 -6.38 -8.56
C PHE A 426 8.53 -7.05 -7.79
N LEU A 427 8.35 -6.64 -6.53
CA LEU A 427 7.40 -7.19 -5.57
C LEU A 427 6.43 -6.10 -5.11
N PRO A 428 5.20 -6.46 -4.69
CA PRO A 428 4.24 -5.51 -4.17
C PRO A 428 4.66 -5.03 -2.79
N ASN A 429 4.03 -3.95 -2.32
CA ASN A 429 4.29 -3.39 -1.00
C ASN A 429 2.97 -3.26 -0.21
N PRO A 430 2.80 -4.00 0.88
CA PRO A 430 3.73 -4.97 1.45
C PRO A 430 3.70 -6.29 0.67
N CYS A 431 4.60 -7.22 1.00
CA CYS A 431 4.55 -8.57 0.45
C CYS A 431 5.05 -9.64 1.42
N ARG A 432 4.69 -10.89 1.11
CA ARG A 432 5.30 -12.09 1.68
C ARG A 432 5.96 -12.91 0.59
N PHE A 433 7.08 -13.54 0.93
CA PHE A 433 7.77 -14.50 0.07
C PHE A 433 8.57 -15.48 0.92
N SER A 434 9.17 -16.48 0.30
CA SER A 434 10.14 -17.36 0.93
C SER A 434 11.40 -17.53 0.09
N LEU A 435 12.51 -17.72 0.80
CA LEU A 435 13.84 -18.00 0.25
C LEU A 435 14.33 -19.30 0.88
N ASN A 436 14.50 -20.34 0.07
CA ASN A 436 14.86 -21.68 0.55
C ASN A 436 14.00 -22.15 1.75
N ASN A 437 12.69 -21.91 1.67
CA ASN A 437 11.66 -22.20 2.68
C ASN A 437 11.66 -21.32 3.93
N VAL A 438 12.57 -20.34 4.06
CA VAL A 438 12.49 -19.32 5.11
C VAL A 438 11.49 -18.25 4.68
N THR A 439 10.49 -17.97 5.51
CA THR A 439 9.41 -17.02 5.19
C THR A 439 9.73 -15.58 5.61
N PHE A 440 9.46 -14.65 4.72
CA PHE A 440 9.68 -13.21 4.89
C PHE A 440 8.37 -12.44 4.76
N GLY A 441 8.20 -11.44 5.62
CA GLY A 441 7.24 -10.35 5.46
C GLY A 441 7.99 -9.04 5.31
N VAL A 442 7.62 -8.21 4.33
CA VAL A 442 8.34 -6.96 4.02
C VAL A 442 7.35 -5.84 3.73
N SER A 443 7.59 -4.66 4.30
CA SER A 443 6.92 -3.42 3.93
C SER A 443 7.91 -2.27 3.90
N SER A 444 7.74 -1.30 2.99
CA SER A 444 8.56 -0.08 2.96
C SER A 444 8.03 1.03 3.87
N VAL A 445 6.84 0.87 4.44
CA VAL A 445 6.18 1.90 5.27
C VAL A 445 6.79 1.92 6.67
N ASP A 446 7.06 3.12 7.21
CA ASP A 446 7.61 3.33 8.56
C ASP A 446 6.55 3.15 9.66
N VAL A 447 5.85 2.01 9.64
CA VAL A 447 4.74 1.70 10.55
C VAL A 447 5.17 1.73 12.03
N LEU A 448 6.43 1.37 12.31
CA LEU A 448 6.97 1.40 13.67
C LEU A 448 7.04 2.83 14.23
N PHE A 449 7.47 3.80 13.42
CA PHE A 449 7.46 5.20 13.85
C PHE A 449 6.03 5.71 14.05
N HIS A 450 5.11 5.32 13.16
CA HIS A 450 3.71 5.72 13.24
C HIS A 450 3.06 5.19 14.53
N LEU A 451 3.24 3.89 14.83
CA LEU A 451 2.71 3.25 16.03
C LEU A 451 3.27 3.92 17.29
N ARG A 452 4.58 4.18 17.34
CA ARG A 452 5.22 4.82 18.50
C ARG A 452 4.72 6.24 18.77
N LYS A 453 4.23 6.96 17.75
CA LYS A 453 3.61 8.27 17.94
C LYS A 453 2.20 8.16 18.54
N GLU A 454 1.41 7.18 18.09
CA GLU A 454 -0.01 7.05 18.46
C GLU A 454 -0.28 6.17 19.69
N GLU A 455 0.66 5.34 20.11
CA GLU A 455 0.48 4.40 21.21
C GLU A 455 0.17 5.09 22.55
N PHE A 456 -0.90 4.63 23.17
CA PHE A 456 -1.27 4.84 24.56
C PHE A 456 -1.11 3.52 25.32
N PHE A 457 -0.29 3.50 26.37
CA PHE A 457 -0.04 2.28 27.14
C PHE A 457 -0.90 2.23 28.41
N LYS A 458 -1.82 1.27 28.50
CA LYS A 458 -2.65 1.01 29.67
C LYS A 458 -1.99 -0.04 30.55
N ARG A 459 -1.62 0.32 31.77
CA ARG A 459 -1.16 -0.63 32.79
C ARG A 459 -2.30 -1.51 33.26
N ALA A 460 -2.00 -2.78 33.49
CA ALA A 460 -2.96 -3.78 33.94
C ALA A 460 -2.22 -4.93 34.66
N GLU A 461 -2.92 -5.62 35.55
CA GLU A 461 -2.41 -6.83 36.20
C GLU A 461 -2.41 -8.00 35.20
N GLU A 462 -1.27 -8.67 35.03
CA GLU A 462 -1.19 -9.83 34.13
C GLU A 462 -1.71 -11.09 34.83
N ILE A 463 -2.66 -11.79 34.21
CA ILE A 463 -3.16 -13.09 34.66
C ILE A 463 -3.01 -14.14 33.56
N GLU A 464 -2.77 -15.39 33.94
CA GLU A 464 -2.55 -16.49 32.99
C GLU A 464 -1.52 -16.13 31.91
N SER A 465 -0.46 -15.42 32.29
CA SER A 465 0.48 -14.84 31.34
C SER A 465 1.27 -15.90 30.60
N VAL A 466 1.55 -15.60 29.33
CA VAL A 466 2.36 -16.46 28.46
C VAL A 466 3.82 -16.18 28.74
N ILE A 467 4.55 -17.22 29.14
CA ILE A 467 5.98 -17.16 29.41
C ILE A 467 6.70 -16.91 28.07
N PRO A 468 7.56 -15.88 27.98
CA PRO A 468 8.38 -15.66 26.79
C PRO A 468 9.26 -16.87 26.47
N GLU A 469 9.33 -17.24 25.19
CA GLU A 469 10.24 -18.30 24.75
C GLU A 469 11.71 -17.89 24.90
N ALA A 470 12.60 -18.88 24.99
CA ALA A 470 14.03 -18.64 25.08
C ALA A 470 14.53 -17.89 23.83
N GLY A 471 15.05 -16.67 24.03
CA GLY A 471 15.54 -15.81 22.94
C GLY A 471 14.64 -14.62 22.63
N ASP A 472 13.41 -14.59 23.15
CA ASP A 472 12.57 -13.39 23.10
C ASP A 472 13.20 -12.23 23.88
N VAL A 473 13.11 -11.03 23.31
CA VAL A 473 13.66 -9.82 23.95
C VAL A 473 12.84 -9.46 25.19
N GLN A 474 13.45 -8.68 26.10
CA GLN A 474 12.81 -8.14 27.28
C GLN A 474 11.38 -7.65 27.00
N PRO A 475 10.36 -8.18 27.69
CA PRO A 475 8.95 -7.93 27.38
C PRO A 475 8.53 -6.45 27.54
N ASN A 476 9.27 -5.66 28.32
CA ASN A 476 9.05 -4.22 28.49
C ASN A 476 9.84 -3.33 27.50
N ASP A 477 10.29 -3.89 26.37
CA ASP A 477 10.92 -3.10 25.30
C ASP A 477 9.88 -2.48 24.37
N ALA A 478 9.78 -1.15 24.40
CA ALA A 478 8.86 -0.36 23.57
C ALA A 478 8.94 -0.68 22.07
N MET A 479 10.14 -0.99 21.54
CA MET A 479 10.28 -1.36 20.13
C MET A 479 9.74 -2.76 19.86
N SER A 480 10.02 -3.71 20.75
CA SER A 480 9.46 -5.06 20.67
C SER A 480 7.93 -5.03 20.76
N ASN A 481 7.36 -4.14 21.59
CA ASN A 481 5.91 -3.95 21.69
C ASN A 481 5.31 -3.40 20.38
N ALA A 482 5.94 -2.40 19.76
CA ALA A 482 5.50 -1.90 18.45
C ALA A 482 5.52 -2.99 17.38
N CYS A 483 6.54 -3.86 17.37
CA CYS A 483 6.60 -4.99 16.46
C CYS A 483 5.52 -6.04 16.75
N ARG A 484 5.27 -6.31 18.04
CA ARG A 484 4.24 -7.25 18.49
C ARG A 484 2.83 -6.81 18.08
N HIS A 485 2.56 -5.50 18.06
CA HIS A 485 1.30 -4.98 17.54
C HIS A 485 1.06 -5.41 16.09
N LEU A 486 2.09 -5.45 15.24
CA LEU A 486 1.93 -5.94 13.85
C LEU A 486 1.55 -7.42 13.80
N LEU A 487 2.19 -8.25 14.64
CA LEU A 487 1.92 -9.69 14.73
C LEU A 487 0.51 -9.95 15.29
N GLN A 488 0.15 -9.32 16.40
CA GLN A 488 -1.15 -9.48 17.05
C GLN A 488 -2.30 -8.97 16.18
N GLN A 489 -2.09 -7.83 15.49
CA GLN A 489 -3.08 -7.27 14.58
C GLN A 489 -3.03 -7.93 13.20
N ARG A 490 -2.13 -8.89 12.95
CA ARG A 490 -2.03 -9.65 11.70
C ARG A 490 -1.99 -8.76 10.45
N SER A 491 -1.39 -7.57 10.56
CA SER A 491 -1.38 -6.56 9.49
C SER A 491 -0.05 -5.82 9.44
N PHE A 492 0.42 -5.55 8.22
CA PHE A 492 1.56 -4.69 7.97
C PHE A 492 1.30 -3.22 8.37
N TYR A 493 0.04 -2.81 8.47
CA TYR A 493 -0.33 -1.46 8.91
C TYR A 493 -1.70 -1.46 9.61
N PRO A 494 -1.73 -1.64 10.95
CA PRO A 494 -2.98 -1.73 11.71
C PRO A 494 -3.56 -0.37 12.13
N LEU A 495 -2.85 0.74 11.88
CA LEU A 495 -3.29 2.08 12.26
C LEU A 495 -4.44 2.55 11.37
N PHE A 496 -5.51 3.05 11.99
CA PHE A 496 -6.60 3.68 11.27
C PHE A 496 -7.30 4.74 12.13
N PRO A 497 -7.46 5.98 11.61
CA PRO A 497 -6.91 6.49 10.34
C PRO A 497 -5.38 6.59 10.37
N VAL A 498 -4.76 6.83 9.20
CA VAL A 498 -3.35 7.24 9.15
C VAL A 498 -3.20 8.54 9.97
N PRO A 499 -2.18 8.66 10.85
CA PRO A 499 -1.97 9.88 11.62
C PRO A 499 -1.91 11.11 10.72
N LEU A 500 -2.65 12.17 11.05
CA LEU A 500 -2.81 13.33 10.17
C LEU A 500 -1.46 13.99 9.80
N GLU A 501 -0.54 14.08 10.76
CA GLU A 501 0.82 14.61 10.53
C GLU A 501 1.64 13.78 9.55
N LEU A 502 1.32 12.49 9.40
CA LEU A 502 2.04 11.51 8.58
C LEU A 502 1.22 11.06 7.37
N ALA A 503 0.05 11.65 7.13
CA ALA A 503 -0.82 11.30 6.01
C ALA A 503 -0.16 11.55 4.65
N HIS A 504 0.84 12.44 4.59
CA HIS A 504 1.65 12.68 3.40
C HIS A 504 2.67 11.58 3.12
N GLU A 505 2.94 10.69 4.08
CA GLU A 505 3.88 9.57 3.93
C GLU A 505 3.19 8.28 3.48
N VAL A 506 1.89 8.12 3.76
CA VAL A 506 1.12 6.90 3.47
C VAL A 506 -0.30 7.25 3.02
N ASN A 507 -0.59 7.01 1.74
CA ASN A 507 -1.94 7.10 1.19
C ASN A 507 -2.64 5.75 1.33
N LEU A 508 -3.35 5.52 2.44
CA LEU A 508 -4.00 4.23 2.73
C LEU A 508 -5.31 4.05 1.95
N ASP A 509 -5.36 3.04 1.06
CA ASP A 509 -6.60 2.54 0.46
C ASP A 509 -7.27 1.54 1.42
N VAL A 510 -8.46 1.89 1.90
CA VAL A 510 -9.15 1.14 2.94
C VAL A 510 -9.95 -0.02 2.34
N THR A 511 -10.40 0.15 1.11
CA THR A 511 -11.15 -0.88 0.38
C THR A 511 -10.31 -2.14 0.15
N HIS A 512 -8.98 -1.97 0.02
CA HIS A 512 -8.02 -3.03 -0.26
C HIS A 512 -7.18 -3.46 0.95
N LEU A 513 -7.65 -3.24 2.19
CA LEU A 513 -6.93 -3.60 3.42
C LEU A 513 -6.46 -5.06 3.49
N LYS A 514 -7.12 -6.01 2.79
CA LYS A 514 -6.66 -7.40 2.66
C LYS A 514 -5.24 -7.52 2.09
N GLY A 515 -4.81 -6.56 1.26
CA GLY A 515 -3.42 -6.50 0.76
C GLY A 515 -2.41 -6.22 1.86
N LEU A 516 -2.85 -5.85 3.07
CA LEU A 516 -2.02 -5.60 4.23
C LEU A 516 -1.95 -6.78 5.20
N ASP A 517 -2.64 -7.89 4.89
CA ASP A 517 -2.67 -9.05 5.76
C ASP A 517 -1.27 -9.66 5.91
N LEU A 518 -0.79 -9.70 7.15
CA LEU A 518 0.49 -10.30 7.49
C LEU A 518 0.43 -11.83 7.38
N CYS A 519 -0.78 -12.41 7.31
CA CYS A 519 -1.05 -13.85 7.40
C CYS A 519 -1.83 -14.41 6.20
N ALA A 520 -1.69 -13.78 5.02
CA ALA A 520 -2.47 -14.07 3.81
C ALA A 520 -2.31 -15.48 3.19
N GLY A 521 -1.73 -16.45 3.90
CA GLY A 521 -1.67 -17.84 3.47
C GLY A 521 -3.02 -18.55 3.59
N GLU A 522 -3.28 -19.48 2.69
CA GLU A 522 -4.45 -20.38 2.76
C GLU A 522 -4.04 -21.77 3.31
N GLY A 523 -5.03 -22.52 3.79
CA GLY A 523 -4.82 -23.90 4.26
C GLY A 523 -3.80 -24.00 5.39
N VAL A 524 -2.71 -24.73 5.15
CA VAL A 524 -1.64 -24.98 6.14
C VAL A 524 -0.87 -23.70 6.51
N GLU A 525 -0.91 -22.68 5.65
CA GLU A 525 -0.21 -21.40 5.88
C GLU A 525 -1.09 -20.33 6.56
N LYS A 526 -2.36 -20.66 6.82
CA LYS A 526 -3.28 -19.77 7.54
C LYS A 526 -2.76 -19.49 8.95
N ASP A 527 -2.80 -18.21 9.35
CA ASP A 527 -2.40 -17.72 10.68
C ASP A 527 -0.94 -17.97 11.06
N LYS A 528 -0.06 -18.25 10.09
CA LYS A 528 1.38 -18.35 10.33
C LYS A 528 2.08 -17.00 10.24
N ALA A 529 2.84 -16.66 11.28
CA ALA A 529 3.75 -15.51 11.26
C ALA A 529 4.90 -15.74 10.25
N PRO A 530 5.44 -14.68 9.63
CA PRO A 530 6.71 -14.80 8.92
C PRO A 530 7.85 -15.10 9.91
N GLU A 531 8.85 -15.87 9.49
CA GLU A 531 10.07 -16.09 10.29
C GLU A 531 10.91 -14.82 10.37
N VAL A 532 10.92 -14.00 9.31
CA VAL A 532 11.63 -12.72 9.27
C VAL A 532 10.69 -11.61 8.82
N LEU A 533 10.59 -10.55 9.61
CA LEU A 533 9.80 -9.36 9.28
C LEU A 533 10.74 -8.16 9.10
N ILE A 534 10.76 -7.59 7.88
CA ILE A 534 11.59 -6.43 7.56
C ILE A 534 10.69 -5.20 7.50
N THR A 535 10.90 -4.29 8.45
CA THR A 535 10.14 -3.05 8.60
C THR A 535 11.13 -1.90 8.83
N PRO A 536 11.58 -1.21 7.78
CA PRO A 536 12.51 -0.10 7.92
C PRO A 536 11.85 1.05 8.66
N SER A 537 12.64 1.75 9.45
CA SER A 537 12.18 2.87 10.24
C SER A 537 13.26 3.93 10.43
N ARG A 538 12.83 5.19 10.54
CA ARG A 538 13.70 6.27 11.02
C ARG A 538 14.15 6.08 12.47
N LEU A 539 13.50 5.20 13.23
CA LEU A 539 13.95 4.80 14.56
C LEU A 539 15.33 4.11 14.50
N LYS A 540 15.98 3.97 15.66
CA LYS A 540 17.29 3.31 15.75
C LYS A 540 17.18 1.88 15.17
N HIS A 541 18.13 1.52 14.32
CA HIS A 541 18.20 0.20 13.72
C HIS A 541 18.27 -0.91 14.79
N PHE A 542 17.66 -2.06 14.52
CA PHE A 542 17.67 -3.22 15.42
C PHE A 542 17.37 -4.53 14.68
N SER A 543 17.80 -5.63 15.28
CA SER A 543 17.28 -6.98 15.00
C SER A 543 16.84 -7.58 16.33
N LYS A 544 15.59 -8.03 16.41
CA LYS A 544 14.97 -8.50 17.66
C LYS A 544 14.12 -9.72 17.36
N HIS A 545 14.19 -10.72 18.23
CA HIS A 545 13.25 -11.83 18.23
C HIS A 545 12.01 -11.40 19.01
N VAL A 546 10.85 -11.36 18.35
CA VAL A 546 9.57 -10.97 18.93
C VAL A 546 8.57 -12.08 18.66
N ASP A 547 8.14 -12.74 19.72
CA ASP A 547 7.30 -13.94 19.66
C ASP A 547 8.01 -15.01 18.81
N SER A 548 7.47 -15.41 17.66
CA SER A 548 8.10 -16.40 16.75
C SER A 548 8.81 -15.80 15.53
N THR A 549 9.02 -14.47 15.51
CA THR A 549 9.53 -13.74 14.33
C THR A 549 10.79 -12.95 14.66
N VAL A 550 11.79 -13.02 13.79
CA VAL A 550 12.94 -12.10 13.78
C VAL A 550 12.54 -10.81 13.05
N VAL A 551 12.38 -9.72 13.79
CA VAL A 551 12.03 -8.41 13.24
C VAL A 551 13.29 -7.58 13.03
N VAL A 552 13.45 -7.06 11.82
CA VAL A 552 14.64 -6.32 11.37
C VAL A 552 14.25 -4.93 10.91
N ASN A 553 14.76 -3.92 11.62
CA ASN A 553 14.81 -2.54 11.15
C ASN A 553 16.24 -2.22 10.69
N PRO A 554 16.54 -2.24 9.38
CA PRO A 554 17.87 -1.85 8.85
C PRO A 554 18.13 -0.33 8.93
N SER A 555 17.12 0.45 9.29
CA SER A 555 17.04 1.91 9.06
C SER A 555 17.26 2.27 7.59
N PHE A 556 17.58 3.53 7.30
CA PHE A 556 17.68 4.05 5.93
C PHE A 556 19.13 4.20 5.48
N LEU A 557 19.38 3.98 4.19
CA LEU A 557 20.72 4.05 3.62
C LEU A 557 21.34 5.46 3.70
N THR A 558 20.51 6.51 3.72
CA THR A 558 20.96 7.88 4.01
C THR A 558 21.64 8.02 5.38
N LYS A 559 21.28 7.18 6.36
CA LYS A 559 21.96 7.11 7.67
C LYS A 559 23.22 6.25 7.65
N GLY A 560 23.60 5.74 6.48
CA GLY A 560 24.77 4.90 6.29
C GLY A 560 24.61 3.50 6.88
N THR A 561 23.39 2.97 7.00
CA THR A 561 23.15 1.63 7.57
C THR A 561 22.44 0.71 6.59
N PHE A 562 22.72 -0.58 6.70
CA PHE A 562 22.04 -1.65 5.99
C PHE A 562 22.10 -2.94 6.83
N ALA A 563 21.29 -3.95 6.51
CA ALA A 563 21.33 -5.24 7.21
C ALA A 563 21.95 -6.34 6.34
N LYS A 564 22.66 -7.24 6.98
CA LYS A 564 23.18 -8.49 6.40
C LYS A 564 22.54 -9.65 7.16
N LEU A 565 21.93 -10.55 6.41
CA LEU A 565 21.31 -11.76 6.94
C LEU A 565 22.10 -12.96 6.42
N THR A 566 22.40 -13.89 7.31
CA THR A 566 22.96 -15.20 6.95
C THR A 566 22.00 -16.25 7.47
N CYS A 567 21.46 -17.05 6.57
CA CYS A 567 20.71 -18.25 6.93
C CYS A 567 21.65 -19.44 6.79
N ASP A 568 21.78 -20.24 7.85
CA ASP A 568 22.42 -21.57 7.81
C ASP A 568 21.70 -22.49 8.82
N GLY A 569 20.42 -22.75 8.54
CA GLY A 569 19.51 -23.44 9.47
C GLY A 569 18.86 -22.53 10.52
N THR A 570 19.53 -21.46 10.92
CA THR A 570 19.00 -20.35 11.74
C THR A 570 19.27 -19.02 11.03
N VAL A 571 18.40 -18.03 11.22
CA VAL A 571 18.59 -16.69 10.67
C VAL A 571 19.41 -15.86 11.64
N VAL A 572 20.61 -15.47 11.22
CA VAL A 572 21.47 -14.51 11.92
C VAL A 572 21.43 -13.19 11.19
N THR A 573 21.19 -12.11 11.92
CA THR A 573 21.10 -10.75 11.35
C THR A 573 22.14 -9.83 11.98
N GLU A 574 22.87 -9.13 11.14
CA GLU A 574 23.82 -8.08 11.51
C GLU A 574 23.42 -6.77 10.86
N ILE A 575 23.56 -5.66 11.58
CA ILE A 575 23.33 -4.32 11.04
C ILE A 575 24.67 -3.63 10.91
N LEU A 576 25.00 -3.29 9.67
CA LEU A 576 26.31 -2.80 9.29
C LEU A 576 26.23 -1.31 8.92
N ARG A 577 27.35 -0.62 9.12
CA ARG A 577 27.52 0.76 8.65
C ARG A 577 28.32 0.80 7.34
N LEU A 578 28.00 1.79 6.51
CA LEU A 578 28.81 2.23 5.38
C LEU A 578 29.91 3.13 5.94
N GLU A 579 31.05 2.53 6.31
CA GLU A 579 32.27 3.27 6.66
C GLU A 579 32.92 3.88 5.41
#